data_AF-Q46ZQ4-F1
#
_entry.id   AF-Q46ZQ4-F1
#
_cell.length_a   1.000
_cell.length_b   1.000
_cell.length_c   1.000
_cell.angle_alpha   90.00
_cell.angle_beta   90.00
_cell.angle_gamma   90.00
#
_symmetry.space_group_name_H-M   'P 1'
#
loop_
_entity.id
_entity.type
_entity.pdbx_description
1 polymer ?
#
loop_
_entity_poly.entity_id
_entity_poly.type
_entity_poly.pdbx_seq_one_letter_code
_entity_poly.pdbx_strand_id
1 'polypeptide(L)' 'MLRWTGFRETAMEYRYKGREISIQALKAAEGQWNWSFSIRGHGHRHNAGALLTSEGDAIDAAYAAAKHEIDDISGDAND' A
#
# COMPACT_ATOMS: atom_id res chain seq x y z
N MET A 1 -18.22 24.50 16.31
CA MET A 1 -18.00 23.85 15.00
C MET A 1 -16.63 23.19 15.01
N LEU A 2 -16.55 21.89 15.29
CA LEU A 2 -15.29 21.16 15.13
C LEU A 2 -15.12 20.88 13.64
N ARG A 3 -14.16 21.57 13.02
CA ARG A 3 -13.73 21.31 11.65
C ARG A 3 -13.00 19.97 11.66
N TRP A 4 -13.72 18.90 11.33
CA TRP A 4 -13.12 17.59 11.06
C TRP A 4 -12.16 17.75 9.87
N THR A 5 -10.87 17.90 10.12
CA THR A 5 -9.84 17.60 9.12
C THR A 5 -9.81 16.09 8.99
N GLY A 6 -10.73 15.54 8.21
CA GLY A 6 -10.73 14.14 7.86
C GLY A 6 -9.48 13.84 7.05
N PHE A 7 -8.44 13.31 7.71
CA PHE A 7 -7.41 12.54 7.03
C PHE A 7 -8.15 11.41 6.32
N ARG A 8 -8.19 11.47 4.99
CA ARG A 8 -8.77 10.41 4.19
C ARG A 8 -7.76 9.28 4.17
N GLU A 9 -8.12 8.20 4.84
CA GLU A 9 -7.42 6.93 4.84
C GLU A 9 -8.26 5.95 4.02
N THR A 10 -7.71 5.51 2.89
CA THR A 10 -8.35 4.49 2.06
C THR A 10 -7.62 3.18 2.32
N ALA A 11 -8.27 2.25 3.03
CA ALA A 11 -7.77 0.90 3.25
C ALA A 11 -8.48 -0.07 2.31
N MET A 12 -7.71 -0.90 1.61
CA MET A 12 -8.20 -1.88 0.64
C MET A 12 -7.51 -3.22 0.85
N GLU A 13 -8.28 -4.30 0.77
CA GLU A 13 -7.77 -5.66 0.92
C GLU A 13 -7.77 -6.35 -0.44
N TYR A 14 -6.62 -6.86 -0.83
CA TYR A 14 -6.38 -7.57 -2.08
C TYR A 14 -5.86 -8.97 -1.79
N ARG A 15 -6.00 -9.87 -2.76
CA ARG A 15 -5.43 -11.21 -2.70
C ARG A 15 -4.59 -11.47 -3.95
N TYR A 16 -3.34 -11.87 -3.76
CA TYR A 16 -2.41 -12.17 -4.86
C TYR A 16 -1.59 -13.43 -4.54
N LYS A 17 -1.51 -14.36 -5.51
CA LYS A 17 -0.84 -15.68 -5.35
C LYS A 17 -1.22 -16.41 -4.04
N GLY A 18 -2.49 -16.31 -3.66
CA GLY A 18 -3.02 -16.93 -2.42
C GLY A 18 -2.75 -16.15 -1.13
N ARG A 19 -1.93 -15.09 -1.15
CA ARG A 19 -1.62 -14.23 0.00
C ARG A 19 -2.52 -13.01 0.06
N GLU A 20 -2.85 -12.59 1.27
CA GLU A 20 -3.65 -11.40 1.55
C GLU A 20 -2.73 -10.17 1.67
N ILE A 21 -3.09 -9.12 0.95
CA ILE A 21 -2.40 -7.82 0.92
C ILE A 21 -3.38 -6.77 1.45
N SER A 22 -2.99 -6.03 2.46
CA SER A 22 -3.71 -4.85 2.92
C SER A 22 -2.99 -3.61 2.44
N ILE A 23 -3.61 -2.84 1.55
CA ILE A 23 -3.10 -1.56 1.05
C ILE A 23 -3.74 -0.43 1.83
N GLN A 24 -2.95 0.58 2.16
CA GLN A 24 -3.39 1.80 2.80
C GLN A 24 -2.87 2.98 1.99
N ALA A 25 -3.77 3.82 1.48
CA ALA A 25 -3.44 5.11 0.91
C ALA A 25 -3.82 6.21 1.91
N LEU A 26 -2.83 6.96 2.36
CA LEU A 26 -2.98 8.02 3.34
C LEU A 26 -2.77 9.37 2.66
N LYS A 27 -3.76 10.25 2.72
CA LYS A 27 -3.58 11.62 2.24
C LYS A 27 -2.64 12.38 3.19
N ALA A 28 -1.48 12.77 2.68
CA ALA A 28 -0.50 13.59 3.37
C ALA A 28 -0.84 15.09 3.30
N ALA A 29 -0.03 15.92 3.96
CA ALA A 29 -0.10 17.37 3.81
C ALA A 29 0.10 17.77 2.34
N GLU A 30 -0.52 18.89 1.92
CA GLU A 30 -0.48 19.41 0.55
C GLU A 30 -1.27 18.61 -0.50
N GLY A 31 -2.09 17.64 -0.07
CA GLY A 31 -2.94 16.89 -0.99
C GLY A 31 -2.22 15.79 -1.76
N GLN A 32 -0.96 15.53 -1.40
CA GLN A 32 -0.20 14.38 -1.85
C GLN A 32 -0.65 13.12 -1.10
N TRP A 33 -0.33 11.96 -1.63
CA TRP A 33 -0.76 10.66 -1.16
C TRP A 33 0.45 9.81 -0.84
N ASN A 34 0.49 9.38 0.42
CA ASN A 34 1.38 8.34 0.84
C ASN A 34 0.70 6.98 0.70
N TRP A 35 1.49 5.92 0.62
CA TRP A 35 0.95 4.57 0.58
C TRP A 35 1.75 3.63 1.46
N SER A 36 1.09 2.58 1.92
CA SER A 36 1.69 1.48 2.65
C SER A 36 0.97 0.19 2.28
N PHE A 37 1.66 -0.93 2.40
CA PHE A 37 1.06 -2.25 2.25
C PHE A 37 1.53 -3.20 3.35
N SER A 38 0.67 -4.15 3.69
CA SER A 38 0.99 -5.27 4.56
C SER A 38 0.68 -6.57 3.83
N ILE A 39 1.59 -7.53 3.87
CA ILE A 39 1.35 -8.88 3.37
C ILE A 39 1.20 -9.79 4.58
N ARG A 40 0.07 -10.49 4.68
CA ARG A 40 -0.20 -11.39 5.80
C ARG A 40 0.87 -12.49 5.87
N GLY A 41 1.52 -12.59 7.03
CA GLY A 41 2.58 -13.58 7.27
C GLY A 41 3.97 -13.21 6.74
N HIS A 42 4.17 -12.01 6.18
CA HIS A 42 5.48 -11.55 5.74
C HIS A 42 5.91 -10.24 6.43
N GLY A 43 5.05 -9.21 6.41
CA GLY A 43 5.38 -7.94 7.06
C GLY A 43 4.62 -6.75 6.50
N HIS A 44 4.97 -5.57 7.02
CA HIS A 44 4.44 -4.27 6.61
C HIS A 44 5.55 -3.42 6.00
N ARG A 45 5.25 -2.77 4.88
CA ARG A 45 6.12 -1.84 4.15
C ARG A 45 5.35 -0.55 3.90
N HIS A 46 6.03 0.58 4.05
CA HIS A 46 5.51 1.89 3.66
C HIS A 46 6.27 2.41 2.45
N ASN A 47 5.69 3.38 1.75
CA ASN A 47 6.36 4.13 0.70
C ASN A 47 7.65 4.75 1.27
N ALA A 48 8.77 4.41 0.64
CA ALA A 48 10.07 5.02 0.93
C ALA A 48 10.44 6.11 -0.09
N GLY A 49 9.59 6.36 -1.09
CA GLY A 49 9.82 7.28 -2.20
C GLY A 49 9.02 8.57 -2.11
N ALA A 50 8.89 9.23 -3.25
CA ALA A 50 8.09 10.46 -3.38
C ALA A 50 6.61 10.18 -3.10
N LEU A 51 5.92 11.17 -2.55
CA LEU A 51 4.47 11.14 -2.41
C LEU A 51 3.82 11.33 -3.77
N LEU A 52 2.65 10.73 -3.96
CA LEU A 52 1.94 10.72 -5.24
C LEU A 52 0.86 11.79 -5.26
N THR A 53 0.50 12.30 -6.43
CA THR A 53 -0.48 13.37 -6.54
C THR A 53 -1.93 12.88 -6.47
N SER A 54 -2.16 11.57 -6.63
CA SER A 54 -3.50 10.98 -6.66
C SER A 54 -3.61 9.74 -5.77
N GLU A 55 -4.80 9.54 -5.21
CA GLU A 55 -5.15 8.35 -4.41
C GLU A 55 -4.98 7.06 -5.22
N GLY A 56 -5.45 7.06 -6.48
CA GLY A 56 -5.36 5.89 -7.36
C GLY A 56 -3.92 5.49 -7.67
N ASP A 57 -3.05 6.46 -7.94
CA ASP A 57 -1.62 6.20 -8.15
C ASP A 57 -0.98 5.58 -6.89
N ALA A 58 -1.36 6.06 -5.70
CA ALA A 58 -0.86 5.54 -4.43
C ALA A 58 -1.29 4.09 -4.17
N ILE A 59 -2.54 3.75 -4.50
CA ILE A 59 -3.05 2.38 -4.42
C ILE A 59 -2.35 1.48 -5.44
N ASP A 60 -2.21 1.93 -6.70
CA ASP A 60 -1.57 1.13 -7.76
C ASP A 60 -0.09 0.88 -7.46
N ALA A 61 0.64 1.90 -7.01
CA ALA A 61 2.03 1.80 -6.60
C ALA A 61 2.23 0.81 -5.44
N ALA A 62 1.40 0.92 -4.39
CA ALA A 62 1.43 -0.02 -3.27
C ALA A 62 1.12 -1.45 -3.70
N TYR A 63 0.15 -1.63 -4.60
CA TYR A 63 -0.21 -2.96 -5.10
C TYR A 63 0.90 -3.55 -5.97
N ALA A 64 1.52 -2.74 -6.83
CA ALA A 64 2.65 -3.15 -7.64
C ALA A 64 3.84 -3.58 -6.77
N ALA A 65 4.17 -2.79 -5.75
CA ALA A 65 5.23 -3.12 -4.80
C ALA A 65 4.93 -4.39 -4.00
N ALA A 66 3.70 -4.55 -3.49
CA ALA A 66 3.28 -5.76 -2.78
C ALA A 66 3.34 -7.01 -3.67
N LYS A 67 2.92 -6.91 -4.94
CA LYS A 67 3.02 -8.00 -5.91
C LYS A 67 4.47 -8.40 -6.15
N HIS A 68 5.37 -7.42 -6.29
CA HIS A 68 6.79 -7.67 -6.51
C HIS A 68 7.42 -8.39 -5.31
N GLU A 69 7.13 -7.95 -4.09
CA GLU A 69 7.60 -8.63 -2.86
C GLU A 69 7.06 -10.08 -2.78
N ILE A 70 5.77 -10.29 -3.08
CA ILE A 70 5.21 -11.65 -3.11
C ILE A 70 5.89 -12.50 -4.19
N ASP A 71 6.21 -11.91 -5.33
CA ASP A 71 6.89 -12.61 -6.43
C ASP A 71 8.28 -13.07 -6.02
N ASP A 72 9.07 -12.19 -5.39
CA ASP A 72 10.39 -12.47 -4.83
C ASP A 72 10.34 -13.63 -3.81
N ILE A 73 9.46 -13.53 -2.80
CA ILE A 73 9.29 -14.58 -1.78
C ILE A 73 8.80 -15.90 -2.39
N SER A 74 8.00 -15.83 -3.45
CA SER A 74 7.47 -17.03 -4.11
C SER A 74 8.47 -17.67 -5.08
N GLY A 75 9.43 -16.90 -5.60
CA GLY A 75 10.54 -17.37 -6.42
C GLY A 75 11.57 -18.14 -5.59
N ASP A 76 11.90 -17.65 -4.39
CA ASP A 76 12.83 -18.29 -3.45
C ASP A 76 12.31 -19.61 -2.83
N ALA A 77 11.01 -19.89 -2.94
CA ALA A 77 10.40 -21.11 -2.40
C ALA A 77 10.56 -22.35 -3.31
N ASN A 78 11.38 -22.28 -4.37
CA ASN A 78 11.53 -23.34 -5.37
C ASN A 78 13.01 -23.73 -5.63
N ASP A 79 13.80 -23.98 -4.58
CA ASP A 79 15.05 -24.76 -4.64
C ASP A 79 14.89 -26.14 -3.98
#